data_AF-A0A382IXH8-F1
#
_entry.id   AF-A0A382IXH8-F1
#
_cell.length_a   1.000
_cell.length_b   1.000
_cell.length_c   1.000
_cell.angle_alpha   90.00
_cell.angle_beta   90.00
_cell.angle_gamma   90.00
#
_symmetry.space_group_name_H-M   'P 1'
#
loop_
_entity.id
_entity.type
_entity.pdbx_description
1 polymer ?
#
loop_
_entity_poly.entity_id
_entity_poly.type
_entity_poly.pdbx_seq_one_letter_code
_entity_poly.pdbx_strand_id
1 'polypeptide(L)' 'MIASENFVSKAVMEALGSVLTNKYAEGYPGKRYYGGCEHVDIAENLAIERAKKLFNAEHANVQPHSGSQANMAV' A
#
# COMPACT_ATOMS: atom_id res chain seq x y z
N MET A 1 28.85 1.25 0.80
CA MET A 1 27.69 0.44 1.21
C MET A 1 26.78 1.33 2.03
N ILE A 2 25.58 1.63 1.52
CA ILE A 2 24.60 2.45 2.22
C ILE A 2 23.65 1.49 2.96
N ALA A 3 23.54 1.60 4.27
CA ALA A 3 22.82 0.64 5.11
C ALA A 3 21.31 0.54 4.81
N SER A 4 20.75 1.60 4.23
CA SER A 4 19.33 1.71 3.89
C SER A 4 19.00 1.32 2.45
N GLU A 5 20.01 1.02 1.61
CA GLU A 5 19.77 0.58 0.24
C GLU A 5 19.48 -0.92 0.18
N ASN A 6 18.66 -1.32 -0.79
CA ASN A 6 18.36 -2.72 -1.06
C ASN A 6 17.91 -2.90 -2.53
N PHE A 7 17.91 -4.15 -2.99
CA PHE A 7 17.38 -4.54 -4.30
C PHE A 7 16.05 -5.27 -4.11
N VAL A 8 14.98 -4.74 -4.70
CA VAL A 8 13.65 -5.38 -4.68
C VAL A 8 13.53 -6.45 -5.77
N SER A 9 12.59 -7.37 -5.60
CA SER A 9 12.35 -8.41 -6.60
C SER A 9 11.70 -7.85 -7.88
N LYS A 10 11.83 -8.58 -8.99
CA LYS A 10 11.20 -8.21 -10.26
C LYS A 10 9.67 -8.07 -10.15
N ALA A 11 9.03 -8.95 -9.38
CA ALA A 11 7.58 -8.91 -9.16
C ALA A 11 7.12 -7.60 -8.48
N VAL A 12 7.92 -7.02 -7.58
CA VAL A 12 7.63 -5.72 -6.96
C VAL A 12 7.67 -4.62 -8.02
N MET A 13 8.68 -4.63 -8.89
CA MET A 13 8.80 -3.66 -9.99
C MET A 13 7.65 -3.77 -11.00
N GLU A 14 7.24 -5.00 -11.35
CA GLU A 14 6.11 -5.25 -12.26
C GLU A 14 4.79 -4.72 -11.69
N ALA A 15 4.55 -4.88 -10.38
CA ALA A 15 3.36 -4.33 -9.73
C ALA A 15 3.38 -2.79 -9.66
N LEU A 16 4.53 -2.18 -9.31
CA LEU A 16 4.70 -0.73 -9.26
C LEU A 16 4.48 -0.08 -10.63
N GLY A 17 4.96 -0.71 -11.71
CA GLY A 17 4.79 -0.24 -13.09
C GLY A 17 3.45 -0.59 -13.74
N SER A 18 2.46 -1.06 -12.97
CA SER A 18 1.17 -1.49 -13.50
C SER A 18 0.18 -0.34 -13.67
N VAL A 19 -0.96 -0.64 -14.31
CA VAL A 19 -2.07 0.31 -14.50
C VAL A 19 -2.73 0.78 -13.20
N LEU A 20 -2.40 0.19 -12.05
CA LEU A 20 -2.90 0.64 -10.75
C LEU A 20 -2.57 2.10 -10.46
N THR A 21 -1.47 2.62 -11.02
CA THR A 21 -1.10 4.05 -10.87
C THR A 21 -2.10 5.03 -11.47
N ASN A 22 -3.01 4.57 -12.34
CA ASN A 22 -3.97 5.44 -13.01
C ASN A 22 -5.21 5.72 -12.15
N LYS A 23 -5.39 5.00 -11.04
CA LYS A 23 -6.62 5.06 -10.26
C LYS A 23 -6.47 6.01 -9.06
N TYR A 24 -7.32 7.02 -9.03
CA TYR A 24 -7.54 7.83 -7.84
C TYR A 24 -8.52 7.12 -6.90
N ALA A 25 -8.10 6.82 -5.67
CA ALA A 25 -8.84 5.96 -4.74
C ALA A 25 -8.82 6.50 -3.29
N GLU A 26 -9.10 7.79 -3.13
CA GLU A 26 -9.17 8.43 -1.81
C GLU A 26 -10.23 7.77 -0.91
N GLY A 27 -9.91 7.67 0.38
CA GLY A 27 -10.69 6.95 1.40
C GLY A 27 -10.07 5.60 1.71
N TYR A 28 -10.88 4.71 2.31
CA TYR A 28 -10.47 3.34 2.66
C TYR A 28 -11.31 2.32 1.88
N PRO A 29 -10.89 1.04 1.78
CA PRO A 29 -11.67 0.02 1.10
C PRO A 29 -13.13 -0.03 1.57
N GLY A 30 -14.07 -0.07 0.61
CA GLY A 30 -15.52 -0.01 0.88
C GLY A 30 -16.06 1.36 1.32
N LYS A 31 -15.20 2.36 1.52
CA LYS A 31 -15.54 3.75 1.89
C LYS A 31 -14.71 4.74 1.08
N ARG A 32 -14.83 4.66 -0.24
CA ARG A 32 -14.13 5.52 -1.21
C ARG A 32 -14.93 6.77 -1.54
N TYR A 33 -14.24 7.87 -1.81
CA TYR A 33 -14.87 9.09 -2.34
C TYR A 33 -15.19 9.00 -3.84
N TYR A 34 -14.56 8.05 -4.56
CA TYR A 34 -14.68 7.87 -6.00
C TYR A 34 -15.14 6.45 -6.34
N GLY A 35 -15.97 6.30 -7.37
CA GLY A 35 -16.41 5.00 -7.89
C GLY A 35 -15.34 4.28 -8.71
N GLY A 36 -15.53 2.98 -8.97
CA GLY A 36 -14.64 2.18 -9.81
C GLY A 36 -13.32 1.81 -9.12
N CYS A 37 -13.34 1.58 -7.80
CA CYS A 37 -12.16 1.25 -6.99
C CYS A 37 -12.10 -0.24 -6.61
N GLU A 38 -12.93 -1.10 -7.19
CA GLU A 38 -13.13 -2.50 -6.80
C GLU A 38 -11.80 -3.29 -6.79
N HIS A 39 -10.97 -3.08 -7.81
CA HIS A 39 -9.67 -3.75 -7.92
C HIS A 39 -8.60 -3.16 -6.98
N VAL A 40 -8.66 -1.85 -6.70
CA VAL A 40 -7.75 -1.22 -5.73
C VAL A 40 -8.08 -1.63 -4.31
N ASP A 41 -9.38 -1.77 -3.99
CA ASP A 41 -9.85 -2.27 -2.70
C ASP A 41 -9.35 -3.69 -2.43
N ILE A 42 -9.34 -4.57 -3.44
CA ILE A 42 -8.77 -5.92 -3.34
C ILE A 42 -7.27 -5.84 -3.01
N ALA A 43 -6.52 -5.00 -3.74
CA ALA A 43 -5.08 -4.86 -3.53
C ALA A 43 -4.76 -4.30 -2.13
N GLU A 44 -5.47 -3.27 -1.69
CA GLU A 44 -5.26 -2.63 -0.40
C GLU A 44 -5.65 -3.54 0.77
N ASN A 45 -6.81 -4.23 0.69
CA ASN A 45 -7.20 -5.21 1.71
C ASN A 45 -6.18 -6.36 1.81
N LEU A 46 -5.67 -6.85 0.68
CA LEU A 46 -4.65 -7.90 0.68
C LEU A 46 -3.33 -7.41 1.31
N ALA A 47 -2.93 -6.17 1.07
CA ALA A 47 -1.75 -5.57 1.70
C ALA A 47 -1.93 -5.42 3.22
N ILE A 48 -3.08 -4.91 3.67
CA ILE A 48 -3.42 -4.76 5.09
C ILE A 48 -3.37 -6.11 5.81
N GLU A 49 -4.06 -7.13 5.29
CA GLU A 49 -4.12 -8.45 5.92
C GLU A 49 -2.74 -9.13 5.97
N ARG A 50 -1.93 -8.97 4.92
CA ARG A 50 -0.54 -9.48 4.90
C ARG A 50 0.34 -8.75 5.91
N ALA A 51 0.23 -7.43 6.03
CA ALA A 51 0.99 -6.65 7.01
C ALA A 51 0.61 -7.04 8.44
N LYS A 52 -0.69 -7.11 8.74
CA LYS A 52 -1.20 -7.58 10.04
C LYS A 52 -0.67 -8.98 10.38
N LYS A 53 -0.74 -9.92 9.43
CA LYS A 53 -0.23 -11.28 9.64
C LYS A 53 1.30 -11.32 9.83
N LEU A 54 2.05 -10.55 9.05
CA LEU A 54 3.51 -10.54 9.09
C LEU A 54 4.05 -10.01 10.42
N PHE A 55 3.40 -8.98 10.97
CA PHE A 55 3.84 -8.30 12.19
C PHE A 55 3.01 -8.65 13.43
N ASN A 56 2.05 -9.57 13.31
CA ASN A 56 1.09 -9.90 14.37
C ASN A 56 0.40 -8.66 14.95
N ALA A 57 -0.06 -7.77 14.06
CA ALA A 57 -0.69 -6.50 14.41
C ALA A 57 -2.22 -6.57 14.31
N GLU A 58 -2.91 -5.81 15.17
CA GLU A 58 -4.37 -5.68 15.15
C GLU A 58 -4.86 -4.84 13.96
N HIS A 59 -4.11 -3.77 13.64
CA HIS A 59 -4.40 -2.83 12.57
C HIS A 59 -3.15 -2.50 11.75
N ALA A 60 -3.33 -2.13 10.49
CA ALA A 60 -2.27 -1.62 9.63
C ALA A 60 -2.83 -0.59 8.65
N ASN A 61 -2.14 0.54 8.49
CA ASN A 61 -2.37 1.49 7.40
C ASN A 61 -1.22 1.38 6.40
N VAL A 62 -1.56 1.13 5.13
CA VAL A 62 -0.60 0.88 4.03
C VAL A 62 -0.58 2.02 2.99
N GLN A 63 -1.20 3.17 3.30
CA GLN A 63 -1.29 4.32 2.39
C GLN A 63 -0.12 5.34 2.45
N PRO A 64 0.67 5.47 3.55
CA PRO A 64 1.78 6.43 3.56
C PRO A 64 2.80 6.18 2.44
N HIS A 65 3.19 7.22 1.69
CA HIS A 65 4.11 7.06 0.56
C HIS A 65 5.57 6.85 0.98
N SER A 66 5.93 7.20 2.22
CA SER A 66 7.28 7.05 2.76
C SER A 66 7.28 7.05 4.29
N GLY A 67 8.41 6.66 4.90
CA GLY A 67 8.57 6.64 6.35
C GLY A 67 8.40 8.01 7.01
N SER A 68 8.91 9.09 6.41
CA SER A 68 8.78 10.44 6.97
C SER A 68 7.32 10.89 7.06
N GLN A 69 6.52 10.62 6.01
CA GLN A 69 5.09 10.95 6.00
C GLN A 69 4.29 10.07 6.97
N ALA A 70 4.67 8.79 7.11
CA ALA A 70 4.06 7.91 8.10
C ALA A 70 4.24 8.47 9.53
N ASN A 71 5.45 8.93 9.87
CA ASN A 71 5.72 9.53 11.17
C ASN A 71 4.97 10.84 11.41
N MET A 72 4.72 11.65 10.36
CA MET A 72 3.95 12.89 10.49
C MET A 72 2.45 12.66 10.74
N ALA A 73 1.94 11.46 10.44
CA ALA A 73 0.53 11.12 10.57
C ALA A 73 0.16 10.52 11.94
N VAL A 74 1.13 10.34 12.84
CA VAL A 74 0.99 9.76 14.19
C VAL A 74 1.24 10.84 15.23
#